data_AF-A0A150TDP3-F1
#
_entry.id   AF-A0A150TDP3-F1
#
_cell.length_a   1.000
_cell.length_b   1.000
_cell.length_c   1.000
_cell.angle_alpha   90.00
_cell.angle_beta   90.00
_cell.angle_gamma   90.00
#
_symmetry.space_group_name_H-M   'P 1'
#
loop_
_entity.id
_entity.type
_entity.pdbx_description
1 polymer ?
#
loop_
_entity_poly.entity_id
_entity_poly.type
_entity_poly.pdbx_seq_one_letter_code
_entity_poly.pdbx_strand_id
1 'polypeptide(L)'
;MSHDFKKHLTTEQIGQLEAFCTSGIAAEVNSDSSLDSWMANERWRYVWLQTVARAWSDSTFRDNLLKDAREAIRLTFGFNLPAYVDLKVMAPQPRLASEHETETIGWNQKGNSGGWRLPPMKVIMWLPPAPPGNDQAVALAEYAHSGRTYPFSTC
;
A
#
# COMPACT_ATOMS: atom_id res chain seq x y z
N MET A 1 15.06 -38.84 27.54
CA MET A 1 13.68 -39.14 27.95
C MET A 1 12.74 -38.56 26.90
N SER A 2 12.48 -39.33 25.84
CA SER A 2 11.53 -39.00 24.77
C SER A 2 10.47 -40.09 24.83
N HIS A 3 9.36 -39.83 25.53
CA HIS A 3 8.27 -40.77 25.63
C HIS A 3 7.30 -40.57 24.45
N ASP A 4 7.14 -41.67 23.74
CA ASP A 4 6.50 -41.89 22.46
C ASP A 4 4.97 -41.75 22.59
N PHE A 5 4.46 -40.52 22.48
CA PHE A 5 3.04 -40.15 22.68
C PHE A 5 2.07 -40.82 21.68
N LYS A 6 2.58 -41.41 20.60
CA LYS A 6 1.77 -41.93 19.49
C LYS A 6 1.24 -43.37 19.66
N LYS A 7 1.62 -44.09 20.72
CA LYS A 7 1.24 -45.50 20.90
C LYS A 7 -0.17 -45.75 21.46
N HIS A 8 -0.92 -44.69 21.79
CA HIS A 8 -2.23 -44.80 22.43
C HIS A 8 -3.36 -44.08 21.68
N LEU A 9 -3.15 -43.72 20.41
CA LEU A 9 -4.17 -43.05 19.60
C LEU A 9 -4.84 -44.05 18.64
N THR A 10 -6.17 -44.01 18.57
CA THR A 10 -6.93 -44.82 17.61
C THR A 10 -6.80 -44.25 16.20
N THR A 11 -7.03 -45.07 15.17
CA THR A 11 -6.96 -44.66 13.76
C THR A 11 -7.84 -43.44 13.45
N GLU A 12 -8.96 -43.31 14.16
CA GLU A 12 -9.88 -42.17 14.07
C GLU A 12 -9.28 -40.88 14.67
N GLN A 13 -8.55 -40.98 15.77
CA GLN A 13 -7.86 -39.84 16.41
C GLN A 13 -6.66 -39.37 15.59
N ILE A 14 -5.97 -40.29 14.90
CA ILE A 14 -4.91 -39.95 13.95
C ILE A 14 -5.49 -39.22 12.73
N GLY A 15 -6.63 -39.70 12.20
CA GLY A 15 -7.34 -39.02 11.11
C GLY A 15 -7.85 -37.62 11.48
N GLN A 16 -8.31 -37.42 12.73
CA GLN A 16 -8.71 -36.09 13.22
C GLN A 16 -7.51 -35.15 13.40
N LEU A 17 -6.35 -35.64 13.82
CA LEU A 17 -5.10 -34.86 13.92
C LEU A 17 -4.56 -34.46 12.54
N GLU A 18 -4.63 -35.35 11.56
CA GLU A 18 -4.24 -35.03 10.17
C GLU A 18 -5.22 -34.08 9.49
N ALA A 19 -6.53 -34.21 9.77
CA ALA A 19 -7.53 -33.27 9.33
C ALA A 19 -7.34 -31.88 9.97
N PHE A 20 -6.92 -31.80 11.23
CA PHE A 20 -6.63 -30.53 11.93
C PHE A 20 -5.40 -29.82 11.35
N CYS A 21 -4.37 -30.58 10.93
CA CYS A 21 -3.20 -30.04 10.23
C CYS A 21 -3.51 -29.62 8.77
N THR A 22 -4.50 -30.25 8.14
CA THR A 22 -4.91 -29.96 6.75
C THR A 22 -5.97 -28.86 6.69
N SER A 23 -6.77 -28.71 7.74
CA SER A 23 -7.61 -27.54 8.02
C SER A 23 -6.78 -26.45 8.69
N GLY A 24 -5.57 -26.21 8.17
CA GLY A 24 -4.97 -24.89 8.25
C GLY A 24 -5.97 -23.94 7.62
N ILE A 25 -6.89 -23.47 8.45
CA ILE A 25 -7.63 -22.24 8.24
C ILE A 25 -6.48 -21.25 8.12
N ALA A 26 -6.05 -21.01 6.87
CA ALA A 26 -5.51 -19.75 6.46
C ALA A 26 -6.64 -18.73 6.69
N ALA A 27 -6.97 -18.51 7.96
CA ALA A 27 -7.21 -17.17 8.42
C ALA A 27 -5.88 -16.53 8.06
N GLU A 28 -5.90 -15.71 7.02
CA GLU A 28 -4.95 -14.63 6.91
C GLU A 28 -4.89 -14.03 8.30
N VAL A 29 -3.87 -14.43 9.06
CA VAL A 29 -3.43 -13.67 10.19
C VAL A 29 -3.00 -12.40 9.51
N ASN A 30 -3.94 -11.45 9.46
CA ASN A 30 -3.67 -10.04 9.38
C ASN A 30 -2.72 -9.80 10.55
N SER A 31 -1.43 -10.06 10.33
CA SER A 31 -0.40 -9.59 11.21
C SER A 31 -0.34 -8.09 10.91
N ASP A 32 -1.36 -7.38 11.40
CA ASP A 32 -1.32 -5.97 11.71
C ASP A 32 -0.37 -5.74 12.90
N SER A 33 0.77 -6.44 12.88
CA SER A 33 1.95 -6.09 13.62
C SER A 33 2.39 -4.74 13.07
N SER A 34 2.59 -3.79 13.98
CA SER A 34 3.18 -2.49 13.66
C SER A 34 4.51 -2.65 12.90
N LEU A 35 5.23 -3.75 13.13
CA LEU A 35 6.45 -4.10 12.43
C LEU A 35 6.22 -4.42 10.95
N ASP A 36 5.22 -5.25 10.60
CA ASP A 36 4.91 -5.61 9.21
C ASP A 36 4.44 -4.38 8.42
N SER A 37 3.64 -3.53 9.08
CA SER A 37 3.21 -2.23 8.56
C SER A 37 4.40 -1.33 8.24
N TRP A 38 5.33 -1.22 9.19
CA TRP A 38 6.53 -0.41 9.05
C TRP A 38 7.46 -0.96 7.96
N MET A 39 7.67 -2.26 7.91
CA MET A 39 8.46 -2.92 6.87
C MET A 39 7.83 -2.74 5.48
N ALA A 40 6.51 -2.82 5.36
CA ALA A 40 5.82 -2.57 4.10
C ALA A 40 5.99 -1.10 3.65
N ASN A 41 5.88 -0.15 4.57
CA ASN A 41 6.12 1.27 4.28
C ASN A 41 7.57 1.55 3.88
N GLU A 42 8.54 0.95 4.56
CA GLU A 42 9.96 1.10 4.22
C GLU A 42 10.27 0.46 2.88
N ARG A 43 9.73 -0.73 2.60
CA ARG A 43 9.84 -1.38 1.29
C ARG A 43 9.22 -0.55 0.17
N TRP A 44 8.06 0.06 0.42
CA TRP A 44 7.40 0.94 -0.56
C TRP A 44 8.30 2.08 -1.01
N ARG A 45 9.06 2.71 -0.10
CA ARG A 45 9.99 3.79 -0.45
C ARG A 45 11.03 3.37 -1.49
N TYR A 46 11.61 2.17 -1.35
CA TYR A 46 12.59 1.65 -2.31
C TYR A 46 11.94 1.22 -3.62
N VAL A 47 10.78 0.54 -3.55
CA VAL A 47 10.04 0.11 -4.75
C VAL A 47 9.64 1.32 -5.59
N TRP A 48 9.22 2.42 -4.96
CA TRP A 48 8.87 3.64 -5.70
C TRP A 48 10.08 4.23 -6.44
N LEU A 49 11.25 4.31 -5.80
CA LEU A 49 12.47 4.77 -6.46
C LEU A 49 12.87 3.88 -7.65
N GLN A 50 12.78 2.56 -7.47
CA GLN A 50 13.03 1.59 -8.56
C GLN A 50 11.99 1.73 -9.68
N THR A 51 10.73 1.98 -9.34
CA THR A 51 9.64 2.23 -10.29
C THR A 51 9.94 3.46 -11.15
N VAL A 52 10.35 4.57 -10.52
CA VAL A 52 10.75 5.80 -11.23
C VAL A 52 11.93 5.53 -12.17
N ALA A 53 12.98 4.87 -11.68
CA ALA A 53 14.15 4.54 -12.49
C ALA A 53 13.81 3.63 -13.68
N ARG A 54 12.93 2.64 -13.47
CA ARG A 54 12.45 1.74 -14.53
C ARG A 54 11.62 2.49 -15.57
N ALA A 55 10.75 3.41 -15.15
CA ALA A 55 9.95 4.22 -16.05
C ALA A 55 10.80 5.17 -16.92
N TRP A 56 12.01 5.53 -16.49
CA TRP A 56 12.94 6.32 -17.30
C TRP A 56 13.65 5.48 -18.37
N SER A 57 13.92 4.20 -18.12
CA SER A 57 14.66 3.33 -19.05
C SER A 57 13.79 2.45 -19.93
N ASP A 58 12.53 2.23 -19.56
CA ASP A 58 11.58 1.34 -20.24
C ASP A 58 10.25 2.07 -20.49
N SER A 59 10.04 2.48 -21.75
CA SER A 59 8.83 3.20 -22.16
C SER A 59 7.57 2.33 -22.08
N THR A 60 7.69 1.03 -22.35
CA THR A 60 6.56 0.09 -22.24
C THR A 60 6.11 -0.05 -20.80
N PHE A 61 7.06 -0.16 -19.87
CA PHE A 61 6.75 -0.13 -18.45
C PHE A 61 6.12 1.19 -18.03
N ARG A 62 6.64 2.32 -18.50
CA ARG A 62 6.06 3.65 -18.22
C ARG A 62 4.61 3.75 -18.66
N ASP A 63 4.29 3.30 -19.87
CA ASP A 63 2.92 3.36 -20.39
C ASP A 63 1.98 2.46 -19.59
N ASN A 64 2.44 1.26 -19.20
CA ASN A 64 1.70 0.37 -18.31
C ASN A 64 1.49 0.99 -16.91
N LEU A 65 2.52 1.63 -16.35
CA LEU A 65 2.45 2.31 -15.04
C LEU A 65 1.44 3.46 -15.04
N LEU A 66 1.35 4.22 -16.15
CA LEU A 66 0.38 5.31 -16.29
C LEU A 66 -1.05 4.81 -16.49
N LYS A 67 -1.22 3.59 -17.02
CA LYS A 67 -2.53 2.96 -17.24
C LYS A 67 -3.05 2.26 -15.98
N ASP A 68 -2.22 1.45 -15.34
CA ASP A 68 -2.53 0.72 -14.11
C ASP A 68 -1.25 0.57 -13.27
N ALA A 69 -1.06 1.51 -12.34
CA ALA A 69 0.14 1.55 -11.52
C ALA A 69 0.26 0.34 -10.59
N ARG A 70 -0.87 -0.13 -10.06
CA ARG A 70 -0.91 -1.26 -9.14
C ARG A 70 -0.42 -2.52 -9.83
N GLU A 71 -0.98 -2.81 -11.00
CA GLU A 71 -0.61 -4.02 -11.73
C GLU A 71 0.82 -3.95 -12.28
N ALA A 72 1.23 -2.80 -12.81
CA ALA A 72 2.60 -2.61 -13.31
C ALA A 72 3.66 -2.84 -12.22
N ILE A 73 3.45 -2.28 -11.02
CA ILE A 73 4.36 -2.44 -9.88
C ILE A 73 4.36 -3.88 -9.38
N ARG A 74 3.18 -4.52 -9.30
CA ARG A 74 3.05 -5.91 -8.87
C ARG A 74 3.81 -6.85 -9.80
N LEU A 75 3.60 -6.75 -11.10
CA LEU A 75 4.24 -7.62 -12.11
C LEU A 75 5.75 -7.42 -12.18
N THR A 76 6.23 -6.19 -11.97
CA THR A 76 7.65 -5.86 -12.16
C THR A 76 8.48 -6.07 -10.91
N PHE A 77 7.96 -5.72 -9.74
CA PHE A 77 8.71 -5.72 -8.48
C PHE A 77 8.20 -6.74 -7.44
N GLY A 78 7.14 -7.48 -7.77
CA GLY A 78 6.51 -8.41 -6.83
C GLY A 78 5.99 -7.71 -5.57
N PHE A 79 5.68 -6.41 -5.67
CA PHE A 79 5.20 -5.60 -4.55
C PHE A 79 3.69 -5.40 -4.68
N ASN A 80 2.96 -5.92 -3.70
CA ASN A 80 1.52 -5.73 -3.61
C ASN A 80 1.23 -4.45 -2.82
N LEU A 81 0.68 -3.44 -3.50
CA LEU A 81 0.10 -2.31 -2.80
C LEU A 81 -1.05 -2.80 -1.91
N PRO A 82 -1.21 -2.27 -0.68
CA PRO A 82 -2.35 -2.62 0.15
C PRO A 82 -3.68 -2.34 -0.54
N ALA A 83 -4.72 -3.14 -0.30
CA ALA A 83 -5.98 -3.08 -1.04
C ALA A 83 -6.69 -1.71 -0.94
N TYR A 84 -6.54 -1.01 0.18
CA TYR A 84 -7.14 0.30 0.43
C TYR A 84 -6.40 1.48 -0.23
N VAL A 85 -5.25 1.25 -0.91
CA VAL A 85 -4.48 2.30 -1.59
C VAL A 85 -4.87 2.37 -3.06
N ASP A 86 -5.60 3.40 -3.48
CA ASP A 86 -5.79 3.69 -4.91
C ASP A 86 -4.65 4.58 -5.44
N LEU A 87 -3.62 3.96 -6.04
CA LEU A 87 -2.48 4.68 -6.59
C LEU A 87 -2.72 5.04 -8.05
N LYS A 88 -2.81 6.35 -8.32
CA LYS A 88 -2.84 6.89 -9.69
C LYS A 88 -1.55 7.63 -10.02
N VAL A 89 -0.80 7.13 -10.99
CA VAL A 89 0.38 7.81 -11.54
C VAL A 89 -0.05 8.60 -12.77
N MET A 90 0.32 9.87 -12.84
CA MET A 90 -0.01 10.74 -13.96
C MET A 90 1.26 11.23 -14.65
N ALA A 91 1.23 11.27 -15.98
CA ALA A 91 2.27 11.95 -16.73
C ALA A 91 2.29 13.43 -16.34
N PRO A 92 3.45 14.10 -16.39
CA PRO A 92 3.51 15.54 -16.24
C PRO A 92 2.56 16.18 -17.27
N GLN A 93 1.50 16.82 -16.79
CA GLN A 93 0.63 17.58 -17.66
C GLN A 93 1.20 18.99 -17.81
N PRO A 94 1.33 19.54 -19.04
CA PRO A 94 1.55 20.96 -19.19
C PRO A 94 0.35 21.67 -18.55
N ARG A 95 0.62 22.44 -17.50
CA ARG A 95 -0.43 23.21 -16.83
C ARG A 95 -0.92 24.26 -17.84
N LEU A 96 -2.20 24.24 -18.20
CA LEU A 96 -2.81 25.40 -18.86
C LEU A 96 -2.61 26.57 -17.89
N ALA A 97 -1.85 27.55 -18.33
CA ALA A 97 -1.45 28.69 -17.52
C ALA A 97 -2.69 29.41 -16.98
N SER A 98 -3.01 29.22 -15.69
CA SER A 98 -3.49 30.36 -14.93
C SER A 98 -2.34 31.35 -14.89
N GLU A 99 -2.61 32.60 -15.25
CA GLU A 99 -1.72 33.61 -15.83
C GLU A 99 -0.37 33.95 -15.13
N HIS A 100 0.10 33.22 -14.12
CA HIS A 100 1.31 33.60 -13.37
C HIS A 100 2.36 32.51 -13.11
N GLU A 101 2.21 31.26 -13.54
CA GLU A 101 3.26 30.24 -13.31
C GLU A 101 3.44 29.24 -14.46
N THR A 102 4.18 29.67 -15.50
CA THR A 102 4.84 28.80 -16.47
C THR A 102 6.13 28.21 -15.89
N GLU A 103 6.02 27.37 -14.85
CA GLU A 103 7.18 26.60 -14.38
C GLU A 103 7.14 25.18 -14.92
N THR A 104 8.19 24.80 -15.67
CA THR A 104 8.37 23.47 -16.23
C THR A 104 8.67 22.45 -15.13
N ILE A 105 7.89 21.35 -15.08
CA ILE A 105 8.16 20.20 -14.21
C ILE A 105 9.38 19.47 -14.77
N GLY A 106 10.38 19.21 -13.93
CA GLY A 106 11.55 18.45 -14.35
C GLY A 106 12.81 18.68 -13.52
N TRP A 107 13.89 18.06 -13.96
CA TRP A 107 15.23 18.29 -13.43
C TRP A 107 15.75 19.66 -13.90
N ASN A 108 16.10 20.54 -12.96
CA ASN A 108 16.71 21.83 -13.27
C ASN A 108 18.19 21.80 -12.87
N GLN A 109 19.08 21.91 -13.86
CA GLN A 109 20.52 21.97 -13.66
C GLN A 109 20.97 23.44 -13.59
N LYS A 110 21.60 23.83 -12.47
CA LYS A 110 22.22 25.15 -12.27
C LYS A 110 23.69 24.97 -11.85
N GLY A 111 24.60 25.10 -12.81
CA GLY A 111 26.04 24.92 -12.58
C GLY A 111 26.37 23.50 -12.10
N ASN A 112 27.11 23.37 -10.99
CA ASN A 112 27.47 22.09 -10.37
C ASN A 112 26.36 21.50 -9.48
N SER A 113 25.21 22.16 -9.38
CA SER A 113 24.07 21.69 -8.60
C SER A 113 22.86 21.44 -9.50
N GLY A 114 22.11 20.38 -9.24
CA GLY A 114 20.81 20.16 -9.87
C GLY A 114 19.75 19.85 -8.81
N GLY A 115 18.50 20.12 -9.15
CA GLY A 115 17.38 19.87 -8.26
C GLY A 115 16.11 19.54 -9.01
N TRP A 116 15.25 18.73 -8.39
CA TRP A 116 13.92 18.42 -8.91
C TRP A 116 12.98 19.61 -8.68
N ARG A 117 12.32 20.07 -9.74
CA ARG A 117 11.12 20.91 -9.66
C ARG A 117 9.89 20.05 -9.89
N LEU A 118 9.19 19.73 -8.82
CA LEU A 118 7.97 18.93 -8.83
C LEU A 118 6.77 19.79 -8.43
N PRO A 119 5.56 19.51 -8.96
CA PRO A 119 4.36 20.19 -8.49
C PRO A 119 4.11 19.84 -7.01
N PRO A 120 3.38 20.70 -6.27
CA PRO A 120 2.92 20.36 -4.93
C PRO A 120 2.15 19.05 -4.95
N MET A 121 2.43 18.16 -3.98
CA MET A 121 1.67 16.93 -3.82
C MET A 121 0.20 17.26 -3.54
N LYS A 122 -0.71 16.56 -4.23
CA LYS A 122 -2.15 16.67 -3.99
C LYS A 122 -2.63 15.41 -3.29
N VAL A 123 -3.17 15.57 -2.08
CA VAL A 123 -3.88 14.51 -1.35
C VAL A 123 -5.36 14.84 -1.40
N ILE A 124 -6.19 13.87 -1.80
CA ILE A 124 -7.65 13.98 -1.76
C ILE A 124 -8.14 13.17 -0.57
N MET A 125 -8.82 13.83 0.36
CA MET A 125 -9.41 13.22 1.55
C MET A 125 -10.92 13.40 1.50
N TRP A 126 -11.67 12.31 1.66
CA TRP A 126 -13.13 12.32 1.63
C TRP A 126 -13.73 12.61 3.01
N LEU A 127 -14.35 13.76 3.19
CA LEU A 127 -15.04 14.08 4.45
C LEU A 127 -16.29 13.18 4.61
N PRO A 128 -16.38 12.33 5.65
CA PRO A 128 -17.57 11.51 5.86
C PRO A 128 -18.79 12.38 6.22
N PRO A 129 -20.01 12.01 5.80
CA PRO A 129 -21.23 12.71 6.22
C PRO A 129 -21.48 12.51 7.72
N ALA A 130 -22.07 13.50 8.38
CA ALA A 130 -22.43 13.39 9.79
C ALA A 130 -23.57 12.38 9.98
N PRO A 131 -23.45 11.41 10.91
CA PRO A 131 -24.56 10.52 11.28
C PRO A 131 -25.59 11.25 12.16
N PRO A 132 -26.75 10.62 12.44
CA PRO A 132 -27.74 11.12 13.41
C PRO A 132 -27.10 11.46 14.77
N GLY A 133 -27.64 12.47 15.45
CA GLY A 133 -26.97 13.14 16.58
C GLY A 133 -26.53 12.22 17.73
N ASN A 134 -27.29 11.18 18.02
CA ASN A 134 -26.97 10.18 19.05
C ASN A 134 -25.76 9.30 18.68
N ASP A 135 -25.47 9.12 17.39
CA ASP A 135 -24.43 8.21 16.89
C ASP A 135 -23.11 8.93 16.55
N GLN A 136 -23.07 10.27 16.63
CA GLN A 136 -21.90 11.06 16.23
C GLN A 136 -20.63 10.74 17.03
N ALA A 137 -20.75 10.55 18.35
CA ALA A 137 -19.61 10.20 19.19
C ALA A 137 -19.05 8.81 18.82
N VAL A 138 -19.93 7.83 18.56
CA VAL A 138 -19.55 6.48 18.14
C VAL A 138 -18.91 6.50 16.75
N ALA A 139 -19.50 7.20 15.80
CA ALA A 139 -18.95 7.31 14.45
C ALA A 139 -17.59 8.02 14.42
N LEU A 140 -17.37 9.00 15.29
CA LEU A 140 -16.07 9.65 15.41
C LEU A 140 -15.02 8.70 16.00
N ALA A 141 -15.40 7.88 16.99
CA ALA A 141 -14.51 6.86 17.55
C ALA A 141 -14.14 5.79 16.51
N GLU A 142 -15.12 5.29 15.75
CA GLU A 142 -14.90 4.36 14.62
C GLU A 142 -14.04 4.99 13.53
N TYR A 143 -14.27 6.26 13.20
CA TYR A 143 -13.47 6.97 12.21
C TYR A 143 -12.00 7.12 12.65
N ALA A 144 -11.77 7.43 13.94
CA ALA A 144 -10.42 7.44 14.52
C ALA A 144 -9.77 6.05 14.52
N HIS A 145 -10.57 4.98 14.53
CA HIS A 145 -10.13 3.59 14.44
C HIS A 145 -10.18 3.02 13.02
N SER A 146 -10.46 3.84 12.01
CA SER A 146 -10.52 3.38 10.60
C SER A 146 -9.14 2.98 10.02
N GLY A 147 -8.11 3.07 10.85
CA GLY A 147 -6.75 2.59 10.60
C GLY A 147 -6.21 3.16 9.30
N ARG A 148 -5.74 2.27 8.42
CA ARG A 148 -5.04 2.65 7.18
C ARG A 148 -5.95 3.18 6.07
N THR A 149 -7.27 3.18 6.28
CA THR A 149 -8.25 3.75 5.34
C THR A 149 -8.15 5.28 5.28
N TYR A 150 -7.59 5.90 6.32
CA TYR A 150 -7.44 7.35 6.39
C TYR A 150 -6.05 7.75 6.91
N PRO A 151 -5.36 8.73 6.30
CA PRO A 151 -3.94 8.99 6.53
C PRO A 151 -3.53 9.48 7.93
N PHE A 152 -4.47 9.62 8.88
CA PHE A 152 -4.22 10.07 10.25
C PHE A 152 -4.97 9.29 11.34
N SER A 153 -5.73 8.24 10.99
CA SER A 153 -6.28 7.30 11.98
C SER A 153 -5.18 6.31 12.36
N THR A 154 -4.41 6.67 13.40
CA THR A 154 -3.27 5.89 13.88
C THR A 154 -3.68 4.95 15.02
N CYS A 155 -4.58 4.01 14.77
CA CYS A 155 -4.86 2.88 15.67
C CYS A 155 -5.35 1.71 14.84
#